data_AF-A0AAW2IMU9-F1
#
_entry.id   AF-A0AAW2IMU9-F1
#
_cell.length_a   1.000
_cell.length_b   1.000
_cell.length_c   1.000
_cell.angle_alpha   90.00
_cell.angle_beta   90.00
_cell.angle_gamma   90.00
#
_symmetry.space_group_name_H-M   'P 1'
#
loop_
_entity.id
_entity.type
_entity.pdbx_description
1 polymer ?
#
loop_
_entity_poly.entity_id
_entity_poly.type
_entity_poly.pdbx_seq_one_letter_code
_entity_poly.pdbx_strand_id
1 'polypeptide(L)' 'MEEEIKMIEKNNTWELTDRPKDKEVIGVKWIYKTKLNADGSIQKHKARLIAKGYSTT' A
#
# COMPACT_ATOMS: atom_id res chain seq x y z
N MET A 1 -1.08 -13.67 0.40
CA MET A 1 -1.77 -12.41 0.05
C MET A 1 -2.83 -12.07 1.08
N GLU A 2 -3.64 -13.06 1.50
CA GLU A 2 -4.66 -12.89 2.55
C GLU A 2 -4.13 -12.46 3.92
N GLU A 3 -2.97 -12.96 4.35
CA GLU A 3 -2.41 -12.60 5.67
C GLU A 3 -2.05 -11.11 5.78
N GLU A 4 -1.53 -10.51 4.71
CA GLU A 4 -1.21 -9.07 4.69
C GLU A 4 -2.48 -8.21 4.70
N ILE A 5 -3.55 -8.62 3.99
CA ILE A 5 -4.85 -7.94 4.02
C ILE A 5 -5.44 -7.99 5.43
N LYS A 6 -5.44 -9.17 6.07
CA LYS A 6 -5.89 -9.34 7.46
C LYS A 6 -5.09 -8.48 8.45
N MET A 7 -3.78 -8.30 8.23
CA MET A 7 -2.96 -7.40 9.05
C MET A 7 -3.32 -5.92 8.86
N ILE A 8 -3.65 -5.50 7.63
CA ILE A 8 -4.09 -4.14 7.33
C ILE A 8 -5.44 -3.85 8.00
N GLU A 9 -6.39 -4.77 7.88
CA GLU A 9 -7.71 -4.68 8.53
C GLU A 9 -7.56 -4.65 10.06
N LYS A 10 -6.73 -5.52 10.63
CA LYS A 10 -6.48 -5.59 12.08
C LYS A 10 -5.85 -4.30 12.63
N ASN A 11 -5.00 -3.64 11.85
CA ASN A 11 -4.34 -2.41 12.29
C ASN A 11 -5.27 -1.19 12.25
N ASN A 12 -6.47 -1.29 11.66
CA ASN A 12 -7.48 -0.23 11.56
C ASN A 12 -6.89 1.14 11.15
N THR A 13 -5.89 1.11 10.26
CA THR A 13 -5.09 2.30 9.87
C THR A 13 -5.63 3.00 8.63
N TRP A 14 -6.73 2.48 8.04
CA TRP A 14 -7.28 2.96 6.78
C TRP A 14 -8.80 2.84 6.80
N GLU A 15 -9.48 3.85 6.25
CA GLU A 15 -10.91 3.83 5.97
C GLU A 15 -11.10 4.09 4.47
N LEU A 16 -11.96 3.30 3.84
CA LEU A 16 -12.37 3.56 2.46
C LEU A 16 -13.38 4.71 2.49
N THR A 17 -13.00 5.86 1.95
CA THR A 17 -13.86 7.05 1.89
C THR A 17 -14.10 7.47 0.44
N ASP A 18 -15.25 8.10 0.20
CA ASP A 18 -15.60 8.63 -1.11
C ASP A 18 -14.69 9.80 -1.49
N ARG A 19 -14.50 9.98 -2.80
CA ARG A 19 -13.69 11.06 -3.32
C ARG A 19 -14.30 12.42 -2.92
N PRO A 20 -13.57 13.29 -2.20
CA PRO A 20 -14.03 14.66 -1.94
C PRO A 20 -14.19 15.41 -3.27
N LYS A 21 -15.35 16.06 -3.47
CA LYS A 21 -15.69 16.76 -4.73
C LYS A 21 -14.74 17.91 -5.08
N ASP A 22 -14.16 18.55 -4.07
CA ASP A 22 -13.38 19.80 -4.23
C ASP A 22 -11.87 19.64 -3.97
N LYS A 23 -11.35 18.41 -3.98
CA LYS A 23 -9.91 18.17 -3.79
C LYS A 23 -9.31 17.35 -4.92
N GLU A 24 -8.10 17.73 -5.33
CA GLU A 24 -7.28 16.89 -6.19
C GLU A 24 -6.87 15.63 -5.43
N VAL A 25 -7.19 14.50 -6.05
CA VAL A 25 -6.78 13.20 -5.54
C VAL A 25 -5.31 13.03 -5.93
N ILE A 26 -4.44 12.88 -4.92
CA ILE A 26 -3.05 12.53 -5.17
C ILE A 26 -3.03 11.16 -5.84
N GLY A 27 -2.45 11.09 -7.04
CA GLY A 27 -2.25 9.80 -7.69
C GLY A 27 -1.40 8.90 -6.79
N VAL A 28 -1.84 7.67 -6.55
CA VAL A 28 -1.08 6.71 -5.74
C VAL A 28 -0.49 5.61 -6.63
N LYS A 29 0.57 4.95 -6.14
CA LYS A 29 1.18 3.77 -6.76
C LYS A 29 1.37 2.70 -5.71
N TRP A 30 0.94 1.48 -6.04
CA TRP A 30 1.28 0.30 -5.26
C TRP A 30 2.64 -0.24 -5.70
N ILE A 31 3.51 -0.53 -4.73
CA ILE A 31 4.74 -1.28 -4.92
C ILE A 31 4.61 -2.58 -4.17
N TYR A 32 4.75 -3.68 -4.91
CA TYR A 32 4.79 -5.02 -4.35
C TYR A 32 6.22 -5.57 -4.45
N LYS A 33 6.76 -6.04 -3.33
CA LYS A 33 8.09 -6.66 -3.27
C LYS A 33 8.04 -7.91 -2.41
N THR A 34 8.44 -9.03 -2.97
CA THR A 34 8.67 -10.26 -2.21
C THR A 34 10.06 -10.20 -1.59
N LYS A 35 10.13 -10.32 -0.26
CA LYS A 35 11.38 -10.58 0.46
C LYS A 35 11.62 -12.08 0.46
N LEU A 36 12.79 -12.47 -0.02
CA LEU A 36 13.27 -13.85 0.01
C LEU A 36 14.26 -14.00 1.17
N ASN A 37 14.30 -15.21 1.72
CA ASN A 37 15.33 -15.66 2.65
C ASN A 37 16.63 -16.01 1.87
N ALA A 38 17.73 -16.26 2.57
CA ALA A 38 19.03 -16.58 1.95
C ALA A 38 19.02 -17.90 1.16
N ASP A 39 18.12 -18.82 1.51
CA ASP A 39 17.83 -20.08 0.83
C ASP A 39 16.91 -19.91 -0.41
N GLY A 40 16.45 -18.69 -0.70
CA GLY A 40 15.53 -18.39 -1.79
C GLY A 40 14.05 -18.62 -1.45
N SER A 41 13.71 -19.10 -0.25
CA SER A 41 12.32 -19.25 0.18
C SER A 41 11.65 -17.88 0.43
N ILE A 42 10.32 -17.82 0.32
CA ILE A 42 9.59 -16.57 0.53
C ILE A 42 9.55 -16.26 2.03
N GLN A 43 10.23 -15.20 2.43
CA GLN A 43 10.19 -14.69 3.81
C GLN A 43 8.90 -13.91 4.06
N LYS A 44 8.62 -12.94 3.18
CA LYS A 44 7.49 -12.04 3.37
C LYS A 44 7.12 -11.33 2.08
N HIS A 45 5.83 -11.24 1.80
CA HIS A 45 5.31 -10.33 0.79
C HIS A 45 5.14 -8.93 1.38
N LYS A 46 5.70 -7.91 0.74
CA LYS A 46 5.61 -6.53 1.21
C LYS A 46 4.90 -5.68 0.17
N ALA A 47 3.74 -5.15 0.54
CA ALA A 47 3.05 -4.11 -0.22
C ALA A 47 3.32 -2.74 0.41
N ARG A 48 3.50 -1.70 -0.42
CA ARG A 48 3.58 -0.31 -0.01
C ARG A 48 2.72 0.54 -0.93
N LEU A 49 1.85 1.34 -0.34
CA LEU A 49 1.15 2.40 -1.05
C LEU A 49 1.99 3.68 -0.96
N ILE A 50 2.30 4.28 -2.10
CA ILE A 50 3.13 5.49 -2.16
C ILE A 50 2.37 6.56 -2.93
N ALA A 51 2.35 7.78 -2.39
CA ALA A 51 1.89 8.95 -3.11
C ALA A 51 2.83 9.25 -4.30
N LYS A 52 2.29 9.34 -5.51
CA LYS A 52 3.01 9.89 -6.66
C LYS A 52 3.11 11.40 -6.43
N GLY A 53 4.21 11.84 -5.83
CA GLY A 53 4.49 13.26 -5.64
C GLY A 53 4.75 13.95 -6.99
N TYR A 54 3.69 14.35 -7.67
CA TYR A 54 3.72 15.38 -8.71
C TYR A 54 2.68 16.42 -8.30
N SER A 55 3.01 17.15 -7.25
CA SER A 55 2.32 18.39 -6.89
C SER A 55 3.41 19.42 -6.64
N THR A 56 4.21 19.67 -7.68
CA THR A 56 5.00 20.89 -7.76
C THR A 56 4.07 21.92 -8.37
N THR A 57 3.92 23.02 -7.62
CA THR A 57 3.11 24.23 -7.84
C THR A 57 2.82 24.61 -9.27
#